data_AF-A0A1F6I955-F1
#
_entry.id   AF-A0A1F6I955-F1
#
_cell.length_a   1.000
_cell.length_b   1.000
_cell.length_c   1.000
_cell.angle_alpha   90.00
_cell.angle_beta   90.00
_cell.angle_gamma   90.00
#
_symmetry.space_group_name_H-M   'P 1'
#
loop_
_entity.id
_entity.type
_entity.pdbx_description
1 polymer ?
#
loop_
_entity_poly.entity_id
_entity_poly.type
_entity_poly.pdbx_seq_one_letter_code
_entity_poly.pdbx_strand_id
1 'polypeptide(L)'
;MFDVISDWKSSGCVKDDVATLECIPVVVQNVINALVVVAGIVAVFMIIWAGYKFVMSEGDSEKISSARKTLIYAIVGLIFIFLSFFFLNVIAEFTGVSQLAPK
;
A
#
# COMPACT_ATOMS: atom_id res chain seq x y z
N MET A 1 -0.42 12.77 0.26
CA MET A 1 -0.60 11.34 -0.09
C MET A 1 0.27 10.93 -1.28
N PHE A 2 0.55 11.83 -2.23
CA PHE A 2 1.43 11.57 -3.40
C PHE A 2 2.84 12.16 -3.21
N ASP A 3 3.16 12.64 -2.01
CA ASP A 3 4.32 13.51 -1.74
C ASP A 3 5.64 12.75 -1.59
N VAL A 4 5.62 11.42 -1.63
CA VAL A 4 6.84 10.62 -1.41
C VAL A 4 7.74 10.54 -2.66
N ILE A 5 7.25 10.94 -3.83
CA ILE A 5 8.01 10.85 -5.08
C ILE A 5 8.81 12.12 -5.41
N SER A 6 8.55 13.24 -4.73
CA SER A 6 9.19 14.53 -5.03
C SER A 6 10.38 14.90 -4.12
N ASP A 7 10.65 14.16 -3.04
CA ASP A 7 11.64 14.59 -2.04
C ASP A 7 13.04 13.98 -2.15
N TRP A 8 13.48 13.69 -3.38
CA TRP A 8 14.87 13.29 -3.65
C TRP A 8 15.88 14.42 -3.48
N LYS A 9 15.41 15.67 -3.34
CA LYS A 9 16.26 16.86 -3.28
C LYS A 9 16.35 17.51 -1.89
N SER A 10 15.48 17.17 -0.91
CA SER A 10 15.52 17.77 0.44
C SER A 10 15.85 16.81 1.59
N SER A 11 16.02 15.51 1.35
CA SER A 11 16.59 14.63 2.38
C SER A 11 18.12 14.61 2.19
N GLY A 12 18.88 15.06 3.18
CA GLY A 12 20.35 15.17 3.18
C GLY A 12 21.12 13.85 3.04
N CYS A 13 20.57 12.86 2.36
CA CYS A 13 21.15 11.55 2.05
C CYS A 13 22.47 11.65 1.27
N VAL A 14 22.63 12.72 0.46
CA VAL A 14 23.90 13.04 -0.20
C VAL A 14 24.40 14.39 0.29
N LYS A 15 25.36 14.36 1.22
CA LYS A 15 26.28 15.48 1.47
C LYS A 15 27.61 15.10 0.86
N ASP A 16 28.16 15.98 0.01
CA ASP A 16 29.48 15.82 -0.61
C ASP A 16 29.66 14.55 -1.47
N ASP A 17 28.64 14.19 -2.26
CA ASP A 17 28.69 13.11 -3.27
C ASP A 17 28.96 11.68 -2.74
N VAL A 18 28.79 11.45 -1.42
CA VAL A 18 28.86 10.12 -0.80
C VAL A 18 27.52 9.69 -0.21
N ALA A 19 27.16 8.41 -0.42
CA ALA A 19 25.94 7.83 0.13
C ALA A 19 26.12 7.49 1.62
N THR A 20 25.35 8.14 2.49
CA THR A 20 25.38 7.91 3.94
C THR A 20 24.38 6.80 4.33
N LEU A 21 24.55 6.16 5.50
CA LEU A 21 23.64 5.10 6.00
C LEU A 21 22.18 5.56 6.15
N GLU A 22 21.94 6.87 6.23
CA GLU A 22 20.62 7.49 6.24
C GLU A 22 19.84 7.32 4.91
N CYS A 23 20.49 6.85 3.84
CA CYS A 23 19.83 6.61 2.54
C CYS A 23 19.02 5.31 2.49
N ILE A 24 19.29 4.34 3.37
CA ILE A 24 18.57 3.06 3.41
C ILE A 24 17.05 3.24 3.59
N PRO A 25 16.55 4.01 4.57
CA PRO A 25 15.11 4.20 4.75
C PRO A 25 14.44 4.88 3.56
N VAL A 26 15.12 5.83 2.89
CA VAL A 26 14.58 6.57 1.73
C VAL A 26 14.37 5.63 0.54
N VAL A 27 15.35 4.80 0.23
CA VAL A 27 15.27 3.82 -0.86
C VAL A 27 14.16 2.81 -0.59
N VAL A 28 14.08 2.29 0.63
CA VAL A 28 13.05 1.33 1.03
C VAL A 28 11.65 1.96 0.94
N GLN A 29 11.48 3.20 1.40
CA GLN A 29 10.19 3.88 1.34
C GLN A 29 9.74 4.16 -0.10
N ASN A 30 10.66 4.51 -1.00
CA ASN A 30 10.34 4.66 -2.41
C ASN A 30 9.88 3.35 -3.05
N VAL A 31 10.59 2.24 -2.77
CA VAL A 31 10.20 0.90 -3.26
C VAL A 31 8.81 0.53 -2.75
N ILE A 32 8.54 0.74 -1.45
CA ILE A 32 7.23 0.47 -0.87
C ILE A 32 6.14 1.30 -1.54
N ASN A 33 6.34 2.60 -1.76
CA ASN A 33 5.33 3.43 -2.42
C ASN A 33 5.06 3.02 -3.86
N ALA A 34 6.10 2.69 -4.63
CA ALA A 34 5.94 2.15 -5.97
C ALA A 34 5.12 0.85 -5.95
N LEU A 35 5.39 -0.06 -5.00
CA LEU A 35 4.61 -1.27 -4.79
C LEU A 35 3.16 -0.98 -4.40
N VAL A 36 2.88 0.01 -3.56
CA VAL A 36 1.52 0.36 -3.13
C VAL A 36 0.69 0.89 -4.29
N VAL A 37 1.26 1.72 -5.17
CA VAL A 37 0.56 2.19 -6.39
C VAL A 37 0.21 1.02 -7.32
N VAL A 38 1.17 0.11 -7.54
CA VAL A 38 0.94 -1.08 -8.36
C VAL A 38 -0.11 -2.00 -7.72
N ALA A 39 -0.03 -2.21 -6.40
CA ALA A 39 -0.99 -3.01 -5.64
C ALA A 39 -2.41 -2.43 -5.70
N GLY A 40 -2.56 -1.10 -5.65
CA GLY A 40 -3.85 -0.43 -5.80
C GLY A 40 -4.49 -0.70 -7.17
N ILE A 41 -3.70 -0.63 -8.24
CA ILE A 41 -4.17 -0.95 -9.60
C ILE A 41 -4.60 -2.42 -9.70
N VAL A 42 -3.76 -3.34 -9.21
CA VAL A 42 -4.06 -4.79 -9.22
C VAL A 42 -5.33 -5.10 -8.42
N ALA A 43 -5.52 -4.45 -7.26
CA ALA A 43 -6.71 -4.64 -6.43
C ALA A 43 -8.00 -4.24 -7.18
N VAL A 44 -8.00 -3.12 -7.90
CA VAL A 44 -9.16 -2.70 -8.71
C VAL A 44 -9.47 -3.73 -9.81
N PHE A 45 -8.45 -4.23 -10.51
CA PHE A 45 -8.64 -5.27 -11.53
C PHE A 45 -9.20 -6.56 -10.95
N MET A 46 -8.71 -7.01 -9.78
CA MET A 46 -9.22 -8.20 -9.10
C MET A 46 -10.68 -8.03 -8.68
N ILE A 47 -11.08 -6.85 -8.19
CA ILE A 47 -12.47 -6.57 -7.80
C ILE A 47 -13.39 -6.66 -9.02
N ILE A 48 -13.00 -6.07 -10.15
CA ILE A 48 -13.79 -6.12 -11.40
C ILE A 48 -13.95 -7.58 -11.86
N TRP A 49 -12.86 -8.35 -11.85
CA TRP A 49 -12.90 -9.74 -12.33
C TRP A 49 -13.70 -10.66 -11.39
N ALA A 50 -13.57 -10.46 -10.07
CA ALA A 50 -14.36 -11.16 -9.06
C ALA A 50 -15.85 -10.82 -9.17
N GLY A 51 -16.20 -9.55 -9.42
CA GLY A 51 -17.57 -9.10 -9.62
C GLY A 51 -18.22 -9.73 -10.85
N TYR A 52 -17.48 -9.77 -11.98
CA TYR A 52 -17.96 -10.43 -13.20
C TYR A 52 -18.20 -11.93 -12.98
N LYS A 53 -17.25 -12.62 -12.33
CA LYS A 53 -17.39 -14.05 -11.99
C LYS A 53 -18.57 -14.30 -11.05
N PHE A 54 -18.85 -13.38 -10.12
CA PHE A 54 -19.98 -13.48 -9.20
C PHE A 54 -21.33 -13.41 -9.93
N VAL A 55 -21.49 -12.48 -10.88
CA VAL A 55 -22.72 -12.34 -11.68
C VAL A 55 -22.94 -13.52 -12.62
N MET A 56 -21.87 -14.05 -13.23
CA MET A 56 -21.94 -15.17 -14.18
C MET A 56 -22.12 -16.56 -13.50
N SER A 57 -22.25 -16.62 -12.18
CA SER A 57 -22.29 -17.90 -11.45
C SER A 57 -23.66 -18.61 -11.48
N GLU A 58 -24.71 -18.01 -12.06
CA GLU A 58 -26.02 -18.59 -12.50
C GLU A 58 -26.70 -19.68 -11.62
N GLY A 59 -26.32 -19.87 -10.36
CA GLY A 59 -26.90 -20.87 -9.45
C GLY A 59 -26.00 -22.07 -9.08
N ASP A 60 -24.76 -22.12 -9.59
CA ASP A 60 -23.78 -23.12 -9.15
C ASP A 60 -23.12 -22.67 -7.83
N SER A 61 -23.41 -23.41 -6.76
CA SER A 61 -22.96 -23.08 -5.39
C SER A 61 -21.44 -23.07 -5.25
N GLU A 62 -20.72 -23.83 -6.09
CA GLU A 62 -19.26 -23.90 -6.07
C GLU A 62 -18.64 -22.61 -6.65
N LYS A 63 -19.22 -22.10 -7.74
CA LYS A 63 -18.78 -20.84 -8.37
C LYS A 63 -19.09 -19.63 -7.48
N ILE A 64 -20.24 -19.62 -6.82
CA ILE A 64 -20.60 -18.57 -5.85
C ILE A 64 -19.64 -18.58 -4.65
N SER A 65 -19.30 -19.75 -4.12
CA SER A 65 -18.33 -19.89 -3.02
C SER A 65 -16.94 -19.41 -3.42
N SER A 66 -16.46 -19.79 -4.60
CA SER A 66 -15.18 -19.34 -5.16
C SER A 66 -15.14 -17.82 -5.39
N ALA A 67 -16.21 -17.25 -5.95
CA ALA A 67 -16.34 -15.82 -6.18
C ALA A 67 -16.37 -15.04 -4.85
N ARG A 68 -17.11 -15.51 -3.84
CA ARG A 68 -17.16 -14.91 -2.51
C ARG A 68 -15.78 -14.90 -1.84
N LYS A 69 -15.03 -16.00 -1.91
CA LYS A 69 -13.64 -16.06 -1.38
C LYS A 69 -12.75 -15.02 -2.06
N THR A 70 -12.81 -14.95 -3.39
CA THR A 70 -12.03 -13.96 -4.17
C THR A 70 -12.36 -12.53 -3.76
N LEU A 71 -13.64 -12.24 -3.55
CA LEU A 71 -14.13 -10.94 -3.09
C LEU A 71 -13.63 -10.60 -1.67
N ILE A 72 -13.64 -11.58 -0.75
CA ILE A 72 -13.08 -11.41 0.59
C ILE A 72 -11.58 -11.11 0.50
N TYR A 73 -10.81 -11.83 -0.31
CA TYR A 73 -9.37 -11.56 -0.45
C TYR A 73 -9.09 -10.16 -1.01
N ALA A 74 -9.87 -9.71 -2.00
CA ALA A 74 -9.74 -8.36 -2.54
C ALA A 74 -10.06 -7.27 -1.49
N ILE A 75 -11.12 -7.47 -0.69
CA ILE A 75 -11.50 -6.56 0.39
C ILE A 75 -10.43 -6.54 1.49
N VAL A 76 -9.92 -7.71 1.90
CA VAL A 76 -8.89 -7.84 2.93
C VAL A 76 -7.61 -7.14 2.49
N GLY A 77 -7.19 -7.27 1.22
CA GLY A 77 -6.03 -6.54 0.69
C GLY A 77 -6.19 -5.02 0.79
N LEU A 78 -7.38 -4.50 0.46
CA LEU A 78 -7.67 -3.07 0.58
C LEU A 78 -7.64 -2.61 2.05
N ILE A 79 -8.29 -3.37 2.95
CA ILE A 79 -8.33 -3.09 4.39
C ILE A 79 -6.92 -3.14 5.00
N PHE A 80 -6.06 -4.05 4.55
CA PHE A 80 -4.70 -4.19 5.07
C PHE A 80 -3.85 -2.94 4.80
N ILE A 81 -4.02 -2.31 3.64
CA ILE A 81 -3.36 -1.04 3.31
C ILE A 81 -3.82 0.06 4.28
N PHE A 82 -5.14 0.18 4.51
CA PHE A 82 -5.68 1.14 5.47
C PHE A 82 -5.18 0.88 6.90
N LEU A 83 -5.14 -0.38 7.32
CA LEU A 83 -4.62 -0.79 8.63
C LEU A 83 -3.15 -0.42 8.79
N SER A 84 -2.33 -0.60 7.76
CA SER A 84 -0.91 -0.23 7.80
C SER A 84 -0.73 1.26 8.14
N PHE A 85 -1.47 2.14 7.48
CA PHE A 85 -1.44 3.57 7.81
C PHE A 85 -1.98 3.86 9.21
N PHE A 86 -3.05 3.18 9.62
CA PHE A 86 -3.61 3.34 10.96
C PHE A 86 -2.59 2.99 12.05
N PHE A 87 -1.91 1.85 11.93
CA PHE A 87 -0.88 1.44 12.87
C PHE A 87 0.31 2.39 12.92
N LEU A 88 0.76 2.90 11.77
CA LEU A 88 1.86 3.88 11.71
C LEU A 88 1.51 5.17 12.46
N ASN A 89 0.28 5.68 12.28
CA ASN A 89 -0.19 6.87 13.01
C ASN A 89 -0.28 6.62 14.51
N VAL A 90 -0.81 5.46 14.92
CA VAL A 90 -0.90 5.06 16.33
C VAL A 90 0.49 5.01 16.97
N ILE A 91 1.46 4.36 16.32
CA ILE A 91 2.82 4.27 16.84
C ILE A 91 3.50 5.65 16.90
N ALA A 92 3.29 6.51 15.90
CA ALA A 92 3.84 7.86 15.87
C ALA A 92 3.29 8.74 17.02
N GLU A 93 2.00 8.61 17.33
CA GLU A 93 1.37 9.31 18.44
C GLU A 93 1.89 8.82 19.80
N PHE A 94 2.04 7.50 19.97
CA PHE A 94 2.57 6.93 21.21
C PHE A 94 4.06 7.22 21.45
N THR A 95 4.85 7.39 20.39
CA THR A 95 6.30 7.63 20.51
C THR A 95 6.68 9.11 20.56
N GLY A 96 5.73 10.03 20.34
CA GLY A 96 5.95 11.48 20.47
C GLY A 96 6.93 12.09 19.45
N VAL A 97 7.44 11.29 18.51
CA VAL A 97 8.30 11.73 17.40
C VAL A 97 7.43 12.17 16.22
N SER A 98 6.99 13.42 16.28
CA SER A 98 6.30 14.12 15.17
C SER A 98 7.20 14.44 13.96
N GLN A 99 8.46 13.99 13.98
CA GLN A 99 9.52 14.37 13.02
C GLN A 99 9.77 13.33 11.91
N LEU A 100 8.94 12.28 11.83
CA LEU A 100 8.98 11.28 10.75
C LEU A 100 7.77 11.36 9.81
N ALA A 101 6.91 12.38 9.99
CA ALA A 101 5.87 12.70 9.04
C ALA A 101 6.50 13.47 7.87
N PRO A 102 6.69 12.88 6.66
CA PRO A 102 6.75 13.72 5.49
C PRO A 102 5.37 14.40 5.38
N LYS A 103 5.36 15.74 5.33
CA LYS A 103 4.16 16.47 4.91
C LYS A 103 3.83 16.13 3.46
#